data_AF-G0HNT7-F1
#
_entry.id   AF-G0HNT7-F1
#
_cell.length_a   1.000
_cell.length_b   1.000
_cell.length_c   1.000
_cell.angle_alpha   90.00
_cell.angle_beta   90.00
_cell.angle_gamma   90.00
#
_symmetry.space_group_name_H-M   'P 1'
#
loop_
_entity.id
_entity.type
_entity.pdbx_description
1 polymer ?
#
loop_
_entity_poly.entity_id
_entity_poly.type
_entity_poly.pdbx_seq_one_letter_code
_entity_poly.pdbx_strand_id
1 'polypeptide(L)'
;MQDDVAVIFAVIAIALFFAPALLLGQVYLVLVFLYLLALYISERAGLAWLEGMVSVVFALVFAFLLMEKLGQWDVRLFLLFAVLALISAIRRLKNESSSDTDAS
;
A
#
# COMPACT_ATOMS: atom_id res chain seq x y z
N MET A 1 18.40 11.53 -19.51
CA MET A 1 19.22 10.59 -18.69
C MET A 1 18.63 10.38 -17.31
N GLN A 2 18.55 11.38 -16.42
CA GLN A 2 17.88 11.20 -15.11
C GLN A 2 16.38 10.88 -15.26
N ASP A 3 15.70 11.51 -16.22
CA ASP A 3 14.29 11.23 -16.51
C ASP A 3 14.07 9.81 -17.06
N ASP A 4 14.96 9.33 -17.94
CA ASP A 4 14.89 7.96 -18.47
C ASP A 4 15.06 6.92 -17.36
N VAL A 5 15.97 7.17 -16.41
CA VAL A 5 16.17 6.31 -15.25
C VAL A 5 14.94 6.32 -14.35
N ALA A 6 14.35 7.50 -14.08
CA ALA A 6 13.12 7.61 -13.29
C ALA A 6 11.94 6.86 -13.93
N VAL A 7 11.79 6.95 -15.25
CA VAL A 7 10.75 6.21 -16.00
C VAL A 7 10.97 4.71 -15.88
N ILE A 8 12.20 4.22 -16.01
CA ILE A 8 12.51 2.79 -15.85
C ILE A 8 12.15 2.32 -14.44
N PHE A 9 12.51 3.09 -13.41
CA PHE A 9 12.14 2.78 -12.02
C PHE A 9 10.62 2.77 -11.82
N ALA A 10 9.90 3.71 -12.42
CA ALA A 10 8.44 3.75 -12.35
C ALA A 10 7.82 2.51 -13.01
N VAL A 11 8.29 2.11 -14.20
CA VAL A 11 7.82 0.90 -14.89
C VAL A 11 8.10 -0.35 -14.06
N ILE A 12 9.29 -0.46 -13.46
CA ILE A 12 9.64 -1.58 -12.57
C ILE A 12 8.75 -1.60 -11.33
N ALA A 13 8.49 -0.45 -10.72
CA ALA A 13 7.61 -0.33 -9.56
C ALA A 13 6.17 -0.75 -9.89
N ILE A 14 5.66 -0.31 -11.06
CA ILE A 14 4.34 -0.72 -11.55
C ILE A 14 4.31 -2.24 -11.79
N ALA A 15 5.32 -2.80 -12.47
CA ALA A 15 5.41 -4.22 -12.73
C ALA A 15 5.47 -5.05 -11.43
N LEU A 16 6.26 -4.61 -10.45
CA LEU A 16 6.34 -5.21 -9.12
C LEU A 16 5.02 -5.10 -8.36
N PHE A 17 4.32 -3.96 -8.49
CA PHE A 17 3.01 -3.77 -7.89
C PHE A 17 1.98 -4.75 -8.47
N PHE A 18 2.04 -5.03 -9.77
CA PHE A 18 1.15 -6.01 -10.42
C PHE A 18 1.65 -7.46 -10.38
N ALA A 19 2.87 -7.72 -9.93
CA ALA A 19 3.40 -9.09 -9.78
C ALA A 19 2.48 -10.01 -8.94
N PRO A 20 1.84 -9.55 -7.84
CA PRO A 20 0.89 -10.36 -7.09
C PRO A 20 -0.37 -10.73 -7.89
N ALA A 21 -0.72 -9.96 -8.93
CA ALA A 21 -1.82 -10.30 -9.84
C ALA A 21 -1.56 -11.61 -10.59
N LEU A 22 -0.30 -12.02 -10.78
CA LEU A 22 0.05 -13.31 -11.39
C LEU A 22 -0.26 -14.49 -10.44
N LEU A 23 -0.25 -14.26 -9.12
CA LEU A 23 -0.50 -15.29 -8.10
C LEU A 23 -1.97 -15.33 -7.67
N LEU A 24 -2.55 -14.15 -7.44
CA LEU A 24 -3.91 -13.96 -6.93
C LEU A 24 -4.95 -13.79 -8.05
N GLY A 25 -4.50 -13.56 -9.28
CA GLY A 25 -5.37 -13.42 -10.45
C GLY A 25 -6.36 -12.27 -10.31
N GLN A 26 -7.60 -12.56 -10.68
CA GLN A 26 -8.72 -11.60 -10.69
C GLN A 26 -9.05 -11.02 -9.31
N VAL A 27 -8.79 -11.78 -8.23
CA VAL A 27 -9.07 -11.34 -6.86
C VAL A 27 -8.22 -10.13 -6.49
N TYR A 28 -6.95 -10.10 -6.89
CA TYR A 28 -6.07 -8.96 -6.63
C TYR A 28 -6.51 -7.71 -7.39
N LEU A 29 -6.96 -7.84 -8.64
CA LEU A 29 -7.49 -6.71 -9.42
C LEU A 29 -8.72 -6.10 -8.76
N VAL A 30 -9.64 -6.93 -8.26
CA VAL A 30 -10.82 -6.45 -7.52
C VAL A 30 -10.40 -5.77 -6.22
N LEU A 31 -9.42 -6.32 -5.50
CA LEU A 31 -8.91 -5.73 -4.26
C LEU A 31 -8.26 -4.35 -4.52
N VAL A 32 -7.41 -4.23 -5.54
CA VAL A 32 -6.80 -2.96 -5.94
C VAL A 32 -7.85 -1.95 -6.37
N PHE A 33 -8.86 -2.39 -7.13
CA PHE A 33 -9.96 -1.52 -7.53
C PHE A 33 -10.74 -0.97 -6.33
N LEU A 34 -11.10 -1.84 -5.38
CA LEU A 34 -11.78 -1.43 -4.14
C LEU A 34 -10.91 -0.50 -3.29
N TYR A 35 -9.61 -0.74 -3.22
CA TYR A 35 -8.66 0.14 -2.55
C TYR A 35 -8.63 1.53 -3.15
N LEU A 36 -8.46 1.63 -4.47
CA LEU A 36 -8.45 2.92 -5.17
C LEU A 36 -9.80 3.64 -5.03
N LEU A 37 -10.91 2.90 -5.08
CA LEU A 37 -12.25 3.46 -4.88
C LEU A 37 -12.42 4.01 -3.46
N ALA A 38 -11.99 3.26 -2.44
CA ALA A 38 -12.05 3.69 -1.06
C ALA A 38 -11.15 4.92 -0.82
N LEU A 39 -9.96 4.94 -1.41
CA LEU A 39 -9.03 6.07 -1.31
C LEU A 39 -9.63 7.33 -1.96
N TYR A 40 -10.20 7.19 -3.16
CA TYR A 40 -10.87 8.29 -3.87
C TYR A 40 -12.05 8.85 -3.06
N ILE A 41 -12.84 7.99 -2.42
CA ILE A 41 -13.94 8.42 -1.55
C ILE A 41 -13.39 9.12 -0.30
N SER A 42 -12.33 8.59 0.33
CA SER A 42 -11.74 9.20 1.52
C SER A 42 -11.13 10.57 1.23
N GLU A 43 -10.48 10.72 0.07
CA GLU A 43 -9.89 11.97 -0.39
C GLU A 43 -10.98 13.00 -0.66
N ARG A 44 -12.06 12.61 -1.35
CA ARG A 44 -13.24 13.46 -1.56
C ARG A 44 -13.94 13.87 -0.27
N ALA A 45 -13.92 13.02 0.75
CA ALA A 45 -14.53 13.29 2.04
C ALA A 45 -13.63 14.17 2.93
N GLY A 46 -12.34 14.32 2.61
CA GLY A 46 -11.38 15.07 3.41
C GLY A 46 -10.98 14.41 4.73
N LEU A 47 -11.19 13.08 4.86
CA LEU A 47 -10.83 12.35 6.08
C LEU A 47 -9.45 11.68 5.93
N ALA A 48 -8.39 12.41 6.27
CA ALA A 48 -7.01 11.89 6.27
C ALA A 48 -6.82 10.63 7.14
N TRP A 49 -7.55 10.53 8.26
CA TRP A 49 -7.51 9.34 9.11
C TRP A 49 -8.08 8.09 8.40
N LEU A 50 -9.09 8.28 7.56
CA LEU A 50 -9.71 7.20 6.81
C LEU A 50 -8.77 6.66 5.73
N GLU A 51 -7.99 7.54 5.09
CA GLU A 51 -6.98 7.18 4.09
C GLU A 51 -5.89 6.27 4.70
N GLY A 52 -5.46 6.61 5.93
CA GLY A 52 -4.55 5.79 6.72
C GLY A 52 -5.14 4.42 7.06
N MET A 53 -6.40 4.36 7.52
CA MET A 53 -7.06 3.09 7.83
C MET A 53 -7.26 2.22 6.59
N VAL A 54 -7.68 2.79 5.46
CA VAL A 54 -7.86 2.08 4.18
C VAL A 54 -6.54 1.45 3.73
N SER A 55 -5.43 2.18 3.87
CA SER A 55 -4.09 1.68 3.54
C SER A 55 -3.67 0.51 4.43
N VAL A 56 -3.90 0.60 5.74
CA VAL A 56 -3.58 -0.48 6.69
C VAL A 56 -4.43 -1.72 6.43
N VAL A 57 -5.74 -1.54 6.24
CA VAL A 57 -6.67 -2.64 5.94
C VAL A 57 -6.30 -3.31 4.62
N PHE A 58 -5.98 -2.54 3.59
CA PHE A 58 -5.53 -3.08 2.31
C PHE A 58 -4.25 -3.91 2.45
N ALA A 59 -3.24 -3.40 3.17
CA ALA A 59 -2.00 -4.15 3.41
C ALA A 59 -2.26 -5.47 4.17
N LEU A 60 -3.15 -5.44 5.16
CA LEU A 60 -3.56 -6.62 5.94
C LEU A 60 -4.28 -7.67 5.08
N VAL A 61 -5.28 -7.25 4.31
CA VAL A 61 -6.04 -8.13 3.42
C VAL A 61 -5.14 -8.69 2.31
N PHE A 62 -4.27 -7.86 1.76
CA PHE A 62 -3.29 -8.28 0.76
C PHE A 62 -2.33 -9.33 1.32
N ALA A 63 -1.74 -9.09 2.49
CA ALA A 63 -0.83 -10.03 3.13
C ALA A 63 -1.54 -11.36 3.46
N PHE A 64 -2.78 -11.29 3.97
CA PHE A 64 -3.61 -12.47 4.24
C PHE A 64 -3.84 -13.29 2.97
N LEU A 65 -4.29 -12.64 1.89
CA LEU A 65 -4.54 -13.30 0.61
C LEU A 65 -3.26 -13.91 0.02
N LEU A 66 -2.12 -13.21 0.13
CA LEU A 66 -0.84 -13.71 -0.34
C LEU A 66 -0.44 -14.99 0.39
N MET A 67 -0.63 -15.04 1.72
CA MET A 67 -0.33 -16.20 2.54
C MET A 67 -1.26 -17.38 2.30
N GLU A 68 -2.57 -17.09 2.23
CA GLU A 68 -3.59 -18.07 1.86
C GLU A 68 -3.19 -18.74 0.54
N LYS A 69 -2.73 -17.96 -0.45
CA LYS A 69 -2.39 -18.50 -1.76
C LYS A 69 -1.05 -19.22 -1.83
N LEU A 70 -0.06 -18.78 -1.04
CA LEU A 70 1.25 -19.43 -0.96
C LEU A 70 1.21 -20.75 -0.17
N GLY A 71 0.12 -21.02 0.56
CA GLY A 71 -0.02 -22.21 1.40
C GLY A 71 0.97 -22.27 2.56
N GLN A 72 1.77 -21.22 2.74
CA GLN A 72 2.73 -21.05 3.82
C GLN A 72 2.19 -19.96 4.74
N TRP A 73 1.51 -20.40 5.80
CA TRP A 73 1.14 -19.58 6.95
C TRP A 73 2.38 -19.26 7.80
N ASP A 74 3.37 -18.62 7.18
CA ASP A 74 4.58 -18.24 7.87
C ASP A 74 4.34 -16.91 8.61
N VAL A 75 3.80 -17.01 9.82
CA VAL A 75 3.39 -15.87 10.67
C VAL A 75 4.48 -14.79 10.78
N ARG A 76 5.75 -15.17 10.61
CA ARG A 76 6.90 -14.27 10.58
C ARG A 76 6.87 -13.31 9.39
N LEU A 77 6.57 -13.80 8.19
CA LEU A 77 6.40 -12.97 6.99
C LEU A 77 5.22 -12.02 7.13
N PHE A 78 4.14 -12.47 7.79
CA PHE A 78 2.93 -11.67 8.01
C PHE A 78 3.24 -10.52 8.95
N LEU A 79 3.90 -10.84 10.06
CA LEU A 79 4.31 -9.87 11.05
C LEU A 79 5.28 -8.87 10.44
N LEU A 80 6.20 -9.31 9.58
CA LEU A 80 7.14 -8.43 8.89
C LEU A 80 6.41 -7.45 7.96
N PHE A 81 5.45 -7.93 7.16
CA PHE A 81 4.61 -7.09 6.31
C PHE A 81 3.73 -6.12 7.11
N ALA A 82 3.10 -6.61 8.18
CA ALA A 82 2.27 -5.80 9.07
C ALA A 82 3.09 -4.70 9.76
N VAL A 83 4.30 -5.02 10.23
CA VAL A 83 5.23 -4.06 10.85
C VAL A 83 5.72 -3.05 9.81
N LEU A 84 6.06 -3.46 8.58
CA LEU A 84 6.44 -2.54 7.51
C LEU A 84 5.29 -1.58 7.16
N ALA A 85 4.08 -2.10 7.00
CA ALA A 85 2.89 -1.31 6.72
C ALA A 85 2.62 -0.30 7.85
N LEU A 86 2.74 -0.73 9.11
CA LEU A 86 2.57 0.13 10.28
C LEU A 86 3.65 1.22 10.36
N ILE A 87 4.92 0.87 10.16
CA ILE A 87 6.03 1.84 10.15
C ILE A 87 5.85 2.86 9.01
N SER A 88 5.42 2.41 7.83
CA SER A 88 5.16 3.29 6.69
C SER A 88 4.01 4.27 6.99
N ALA A 89 2.92 3.80 7.59
CA ALA A 89 1.81 4.63 8.03
C ALA A 89 2.24 5.66 9.10
N ILE A 90 3.05 5.24 10.09
CA ILE A 90 3.59 6.14 11.12
C ILE A 90 4.54 7.17 10.52
N ARG A 91 5.40 6.80 9.56
CA ARG A 91 6.27 7.75 8.84
C ARG A 91 5.48 8.76 8.04
N ARG A 92 4.38 8.35 7.39
CA ARG A 92 3.52 9.25 6.61
C ARG A 92 2.88 10.31 7.52
N LEU A 93 2.30 9.88 8.64
CA LEU A 93 1.75 10.77 9.69
C LEU A 93 2.80 11.74 10.26
N LYS A 94 4.01 11.25 10.52
CA LYS A 94 5.10 12.09 11.04
C LYS A 94 5.59 13.12 10.01
N ASN A 95 5.65 12.76 8.73
CA ASN A 95 6.05 13.68 7.67
C ASN A 95 4.98 14.76 7.41
N GLU A 96 3.69 14.43 7.52
CA GLU A 96 2.61 15.43 7.45
C GLU A 96 2.64 16.41 8.64
N SER A 97 3.03 15.95 9.84
CA SER A 97 3.20 16.83 11.00
C SER A 97 4.43 17.74 10.91
N SER A 98 5.48 17.33 10.20
CA SER A 98 6.70 18.12 10.04
C SER A 98 6.53 19.28 9.05
N SER A 99 5.73 19.10 8.00
CA SER A 99 5.45 20.17 7.02
C SER A 99 4.66 21.34 7.60
N ASP A 100 3.97 21.14 8.73
CA ASP A 100 3.18 22.19 9.38
C ASP A 100 4.01 23.03 10.37
N THR A 101 5.18 22.53 10.80
CA THR A 101 6.04 23.24 11.78
C THR A 101 7.11 24.12 11.12
N ASP A 102 7.47 23.86 9.87
CA ASP A 102 8.42 24.70 9.12
C ASP A 102 7.74 25.90 8.42
N ALA A 103 6.42 26.02 8.52
CA ALA A 103 5.62 27.10 7.92
C ALA A 103 5.20 28.20 8.91
N SER A 104 5.61 28.12 10.19
CA SER A 104 5.27 29.07 11.25
C SER A 104 6.45 29.90 11.74
#